data_AF-A0A101CIW7-F1
#
_entry.id   AF-A0A101CIW7-F1
#
_cell.length_a   1.000
_cell.length_b   1.000
_cell.length_c   1.000
_cell.angle_alpha   90.00
_cell.angle_beta   90.00
_cell.angle_gamma   90.00
#
_symmetry.space_group_name_H-M   'P 1'
#
loop_
_entity.id
_entity.type
_entity.pdbx_description
1 polymer ?
#
loop_
_entity_poly.entity_id
_entity_poly.type
_entity_poly.pdbx_seq_one_letter_code
_entity_poly.pdbx_strand_id
1 'polypeptide(L)'
;MKSICLLIFLLTLSSCNKKYTGEVRFKSCIIKYDVLDKKKEKEIYGNNMIGNQWRFESAKKELALCLCEKYLQNHDKEIKKKILEIYYDNLEYYPKENRFKPFPFDSILKNRKEIFDYRILAD
;
A
#
# COMPACT_ATOMS: atom_id res chain seq x y z
N MET A 1 40.71 -11.79 33.80
CA MET A 1 39.31 -12.26 33.66
C MET A 1 38.27 -11.13 33.71
N LYS A 2 38.62 -9.86 33.45
CA LYS A 2 37.64 -8.73 33.42
C LYS A 2 37.23 -8.32 32.00
N SER A 3 38.06 -8.58 30.97
CA SER A 3 37.77 -8.19 29.58
C SER A 3 36.86 -9.15 28.81
N ILE A 4 36.72 -10.41 29.24
CA ILE A 4 35.92 -11.42 28.52
C ILE A 4 34.41 -11.21 28.74
N CYS A 5 34.01 -10.70 29.91
CA CYS A 5 32.60 -10.36 30.19
C CYS A 5 32.07 -9.21 29.32
N LEU A 6 32.94 -8.33 28.80
CA LEU A 6 32.53 -7.18 27.99
C LEU A 6 32.10 -7.58 26.57
N LEU A 7 32.70 -8.64 26.02
CA LEU A 7 32.41 -9.14 24.66
C LEU A 7 31.08 -9.92 24.59
N ILE A 8 30.66 -10.55 25.68
CA ILE A 8 29.40 -11.30 25.75
C ILE A 8 28.20 -10.35 25.85
N PHE A 9 28.38 -9.16 26.45
CA PHE A 9 27.34 -8.14 26.57
C PHE A 9 27.03 -7.42 25.25
N LEU A 10 27.95 -7.43 24.28
CA LEU A 10 27.78 -6.80 22.96
C LEU A 10 26.98 -7.67 21.97
N LEU A 11 26.87 -8.98 22.21
CA LEU A 11 26.17 -9.92 21.31
C LEU A 11 24.65 -10.00 21.52
N THR A 12 24.11 -9.40 22.59
CA THR A 12 22.66 -9.47 22.91
C THR A 12 21.86 -8.31 22.30
N LEU A 13 22.50 -7.38 21.58
CA LEU A 13 21.84 -6.22 20.97
C LEU A 13 21.41 -6.41 19.52
N SER A 14 21.60 -7.58 18.91
CA SER A 14 20.98 -7.90 17.63
C SER A 14 19.49 -8.16 17.81
N SER A 15 18.73 -7.10 18.07
CA SER A 15 17.27 -7.11 18.00
C SER A 15 16.89 -7.48 16.56
N CYS A 16 16.55 -8.75 16.37
CA CYS A 16 16.04 -9.25 15.11
C CYS A 16 14.63 -8.68 14.94
N ASN A 17 14.54 -7.46 14.42
CA ASN A 17 13.26 -6.83 14.08
C ASN A 17 12.62 -7.67 12.98
N LYS A 18 11.68 -8.55 13.34
CA LYS A 18 10.91 -9.32 12.37
C LYS A 18 10.20 -8.33 11.45
N LYS A 19 10.62 -8.28 10.19
CA LYS A 19 9.98 -7.47 9.16
C LYS A 19 8.85 -8.29 8.56
N TYR A 20 7.62 -7.89 8.83
CA TYR A 20 6.45 -8.51 8.21
C TYR A 20 6.19 -7.83 6.87
N THR A 21 5.81 -8.61 5.87
CA THR A 21 5.50 -8.10 4.52
C THR A 21 4.11 -8.55 4.14
N GLY A 22 3.29 -7.60 3.68
CA GLY A 22 1.99 -7.84 3.06
C GLY A 22 2.11 -7.86 1.55
N GLU A 23 1.11 -8.44 0.89
CA GLU A 23 1.04 -8.49 -0.58
C GLU A 23 -0.39 -8.29 -1.04
N VAL A 24 -0.58 -7.44 -2.05
CA VAL A 24 -1.81 -7.40 -2.86
C VAL A 24 -1.49 -7.82 -4.29
N ARG A 25 -2.31 -8.71 -4.84
CA ARG A 25 -2.03 -9.34 -6.13
C ARG A 25 -3.29 -9.45 -6.97
N PHE A 26 -3.14 -9.19 -8.26
CA PHE A 26 -4.11 -9.58 -9.28
C PHE A 26 -3.41 -9.82 -10.62
N LYS A 27 -3.56 -11.03 -11.17
CA LYS A 27 -2.85 -11.48 -12.38
C LYS A 27 -1.34 -11.22 -12.28
N SER A 28 -0.76 -10.48 -13.22
CA SER A 28 0.67 -10.16 -13.27
C SER A 28 1.09 -8.96 -12.41
N CYS A 29 0.14 -8.26 -11.78
CA CYS A 29 0.43 -7.16 -10.87
C CYS A 29 0.51 -7.65 -9.42
N ILE A 30 1.66 -7.41 -8.78
CA ILE A 30 1.97 -7.85 -7.42
C ILE A 30 2.64 -6.68 -6.70
N ILE A 31 1.99 -6.15 -5.67
CA ILE A 31 2.55 -5.07 -4.85
C ILE A 31 2.82 -5.62 -3.46
N LYS A 32 4.05 -5.47 -3.01
CA LYS A 32 4.48 -5.83 -1.65
C LYS A 32 4.58 -4.57 -0.81
N TYR A 33 4.20 -4.64 0.45
CA TYR A 33 4.27 -3.52 1.37
C TYR A 33 4.70 -3.99 2.76
N ASP A 34 5.35 -3.11 3.51
CA ASP A 34 5.77 -3.41 4.87
C ASP A 34 4.56 -3.47 5.80
N VAL A 35 4.57 -4.44 6.72
CA VAL A 35 3.54 -4.59 7.75
C VAL A 35 4.19 -4.42 9.11
N LEU A 36 3.59 -3.55 9.92
CA LEU A 36 3.96 -3.36 11.31
C LEU A 36 3.42 -4.51 12.14
N ASP A 37 4.22 -4.95 13.12
CA ASP A 37 3.73 -5.86 14.14
C ASP A 37 2.63 -5.18 14.99
N LYS A 38 1.82 -6.00 15.67
CA LYS A 38 0.66 -5.54 16.45
C LYS A 38 1.05 -4.56 17.58
N LYS A 39 2.28 -4.63 18.10
CA LYS A 39 2.73 -3.75 19.17
C LYS A 39 3.04 -2.36 18.60
N LYS A 40 3.81 -2.30 17.52
CA LYS A 40 4.11 -1.06 16.78
C LYS A 40 2.84 -0.41 16.23
N GLU A 41 1.89 -1.20 15.73
CA GLU A 41 0.60 -0.67 15.26
C GLU A 41 -0.19 0.03 16.38
N LYS A 42 -0.16 -0.52 17.61
CA LYS A 42 -0.83 0.12 18.77
C LYS A 42 -0.14 1.39 19.22
N GLU A 43 1.19 1.47 19.13
CA GLU A 43 1.97 2.66 19.49
C GLU A 43 1.69 3.85 18.55
N ILE A 44 1.22 3.58 17.33
CA ILE A 44 0.94 4.59 16.30
C ILE A 44 -0.36 5.37 16.54
N TYR A 45 -1.34 4.77 17.22
CA TYR A 45 -2.68 5.36 17.43
C TYR A 45 -2.68 6.70 18.19
N GLY A 46 -1.53 7.15 18.72
CA GLY A 46 -1.35 8.45 19.38
C GLY A 46 -0.43 9.46 18.66
N ASN A 47 0.28 9.07 17.59
CA ASN A 47 1.41 9.86 17.05
C ASN A 47 1.27 10.31 15.58
N ASN A 48 0.07 10.22 14.97
CA ASN A 48 -0.17 10.58 13.55
C ASN A 48 0.75 9.84 12.55
N MET A 49 1.23 8.64 12.91
CA MET A 49 2.08 7.84 12.03
C MET A 49 1.24 6.96 11.10
N ILE A 50 1.83 6.54 9.98
CA ILE A 50 1.21 5.64 9.01
C ILE A 50 0.97 4.27 9.65
N GLY A 51 -0.29 3.84 9.74
CA GLY A 51 -0.70 2.50 10.20
C GLY A 51 -0.74 1.43 9.09
N ASN A 52 -1.00 0.18 9.45
CA ASN A 52 -1.10 -0.94 8.51
C ASN A 52 -2.25 -0.77 7.51
N GLN A 53 -3.38 -0.19 7.94
CA GLN A 53 -4.52 0.07 7.06
C GLN A 53 -4.14 1.03 5.92
N TRP A 54 -3.51 2.17 6.25
CA TRP A 54 -3.00 3.11 5.23
C TRP A 54 -2.03 2.44 4.26
N ARG A 55 -1.12 1.59 4.74
CA ARG A 55 -0.15 0.87 3.88
C ARG A 55 -0.83 -0.09 2.92
N PHE A 56 -1.82 -0.83 3.41
CA PHE A 56 -2.63 -1.73 2.59
C PHE A 56 -3.39 -0.96 1.51
N GLU A 57 -4.03 0.16 1.87
CA GLU A 57 -4.77 0.98 0.91
C GLU A 57 -3.85 1.62 -0.14
N SER A 58 -2.66 2.06 0.26
CA SER A 58 -1.62 2.56 -0.64
C SER A 58 -1.17 1.48 -1.63
N ALA A 59 -1.00 0.24 -1.15
CA ALA A 59 -0.67 -0.89 -2.01
C ALA A 59 -1.80 -1.22 -3.01
N LYS A 60 -3.08 -1.07 -2.62
CA LYS A 60 -4.22 -1.22 -3.54
C LYS A 60 -4.27 -0.15 -4.63
N LYS A 61 -3.94 1.09 -4.27
CA LYS A 61 -3.82 2.21 -5.21
C LYS A 61 -2.70 1.96 -6.22
N GLU A 62 -1.55 1.47 -5.77
CA GLU A 62 -0.44 1.08 -6.65
C GLU A 62 -0.80 -0.14 -7.54
N LEU A 63 -1.54 -1.10 -7.00
CA LEU A 63 -2.07 -2.24 -7.77
C LEU A 63 -2.95 -1.73 -8.92
N ALA A 64 -3.83 -0.75 -8.67
CA ALA A 64 -4.67 -0.17 -9.72
C ALA A 64 -3.86 0.52 -10.83
N LEU A 65 -2.76 1.21 -10.50
CA LEU A 65 -1.87 1.79 -11.49
C LEU A 65 -1.25 0.71 -12.40
N CYS A 66 -0.71 -0.35 -11.81
CA CYS A 66 -0.18 -1.47 -12.58
C CYS A 66 -1.25 -2.09 -13.49
N LEU A 67 -2.45 -2.29 -12.97
CA LEU A 67 -3.57 -2.85 -13.74
C LEU A 67 -3.98 -1.95 -14.90
N CYS A 68 -3.96 -0.62 -14.73
CA CYS A 68 -4.23 0.30 -15.83
C CYS A 68 -3.22 0.14 -16.97
N GLU A 69 -1.92 0.02 -16.65
CA GLU A 69 -0.87 -0.21 -17.67
C GLU A 69 -1.06 -1.56 -18.38
N LYS A 70 -1.44 -2.61 -17.65
CA LYS A 70 -1.76 -3.92 -18.25
C LYS A 70 -3.03 -3.88 -19.10
N TYR A 71 -4.03 -3.10 -18.72
CA TYR A 71 -5.22 -2.92 -19.54
C TYR A 71 -4.92 -2.21 -20.86
N LEU A 72 -4.05 -1.19 -20.85
CA LEU A 72 -3.64 -0.48 -22.07
C LEU A 72 -2.93 -1.39 -23.09
N GLN A 73 -2.35 -2.50 -22.63
CA GLN A 73 -1.68 -3.48 -23.51
C GLN A 73 -2.67 -4.47 -24.13
N ASN A 74 -3.57 -5.05 -23.32
CA ASN A 74 -4.33 -6.24 -23.73
C ASN A 74 -5.87 -6.09 -23.61
N HIS A 75 -6.38 -4.93 -23.17
CA HIS A 75 -7.81 -4.62 -22.99
C HIS A 75 -8.62 -5.69 -22.23
N ASP A 76 -7.97 -6.37 -21.29
CA ASP A 76 -8.54 -7.49 -20.54
C ASP A 76 -9.75 -7.06 -19.68
N LYS A 77 -10.89 -7.71 -19.89
CA LYS A 77 -12.16 -7.36 -19.22
C LYS A 77 -12.10 -7.58 -17.70
N GLU A 78 -11.36 -8.57 -17.21
CA GLU A 78 -11.23 -8.81 -15.78
C GLU A 78 -10.35 -7.75 -15.12
N ILE A 79 -9.30 -7.30 -15.83
CA ILE A 79 -8.48 -6.17 -15.38
C ILE A 79 -9.35 -4.91 -15.28
N LYS A 80 -10.17 -4.61 -16.29
CA LYS A 80 -11.13 -3.50 -16.24
C LYS A 80 -12.07 -3.60 -15.04
N LYS A 81 -12.66 -4.77 -14.80
CA LYS A 81 -13.53 -5.01 -13.63
C LYS A 81 -12.78 -4.72 -12.32
N LYS A 82 -11.55 -5.18 -12.18
CA LYS A 82 -10.76 -4.98 -10.96
C LYS A 82 -10.36 -3.52 -10.75
N ILE A 83 -10.01 -2.79 -11.80
CA ILE A 83 -9.75 -1.34 -11.73
C ILE A 83 -10.99 -0.61 -11.23
N LEU A 84 -12.17 -0.93 -11.77
CA LEU A 84 -13.44 -0.32 -11.33
C LEU A 84 -13.77 -0.68 -9.87
N GLU A 85 -13.53 -1.93 -9.46
CA GLU A 85 -13.69 -2.35 -8.07
C GLU A 85 -12.83 -1.49 -7.13
N ILE A 86 -11.54 -1.30 -7.43
CA ILE A 86 -10.65 -0.46 -6.62
C ILE A 86 -11.06 1.02 -6.68
N TYR A 87 -11.53 1.50 -7.84
CA TYR A 87 -11.98 2.89 -8.00
C TYR A 87 -13.24 3.21 -7.19
N TYR A 88 -14.17 2.26 -7.09
CA TYR A 88 -15.42 2.43 -6.34
C TYR A 88 -15.31 2.03 -4.87
N ASP A 89 -14.16 1.51 -4.46
CA ASP A 89 -13.93 1.12 -3.08
C ASP A 89 -13.87 2.33 -2.15
N ASN A 90 -14.45 2.18 -0.95
CA ASN A 90 -14.47 3.23 0.06
C ASN A 90 -13.31 3.01 1.04
N LEU A 91 -12.15 3.57 0.68
CA LEU A 91 -10.93 3.49 1.46
C LEU A 91 -10.95 4.51 2.61
N GLU A 92 -10.43 4.12 3.78
CA GLU A 92 -10.45 4.95 5.00
C GLU A 92 -9.52 6.16 4.88
N TYR A 93 -8.32 5.97 4.33
CA TYR A 93 -7.29 7.00 4.21
C TYR A 93 -7.27 7.67 2.85
N TYR A 94 -7.94 7.07 1.86
CA TYR A 94 -8.13 7.65 0.53
C TYR A 94 -9.62 7.69 0.19
N PRO A 95 -10.45 8.32 1.04
CA PRO A 95 -11.87 8.39 0.79
C PRO A 95 -12.10 9.12 -0.52
N LYS A 96 -13.07 8.65 -1.28
CA LYS A 96 -13.57 9.43 -2.41
C LYS A 96 -14.22 10.67 -1.82
N GLU A 97 -13.57 11.83 -1.92
CA GLU A 97 -14.31 13.08 -1.85
C GLU A 97 -15.46 12.95 -2.85
N ASN A 98 -16.67 13.34 -2.47
CA ASN A 98 -17.95 13.17 -3.21
C ASN A 98 -18.00 13.73 -4.65
N ARG A 99 -16.85 14.03 -5.26
CA ARG A 99 -16.69 14.25 -6.68
C ARG A 99 -16.89 12.91 -7.40
N PHE A 100 -17.58 12.97 -8.54
CA PHE A 100 -17.77 11.91 -9.52
C PHE A 100 -19.05 11.06 -9.34
N LYS A 101 -20.13 11.64 -9.90
CA LYS A 101 -21.04 10.97 -10.84
C LYS A 101 -20.33 9.83 -11.62
N PRO A 102 -21.03 8.76 -12.04
CA PRO A 102 -20.43 7.64 -12.77
C PRO A 102 -19.41 8.14 -13.80
N PHE A 103 -18.15 7.82 -13.56
CA PHE A 103 -17.05 8.34 -14.35
C PHE A 103 -16.78 7.35 -15.48
N PRO A 104 -16.73 7.79 -16.75
CA PRO A 104 -16.38 6.91 -17.85
C PRO A 104 -15.05 6.22 -17.57
N PHE A 105 -14.97 4.92 -17.84
CA PHE A 105 -13.76 4.15 -17.59
C PHE A 105 -12.54 4.70 -18.33
N ASP A 106 -12.73 5.24 -19.53
CA ASP A 106 -11.66 5.86 -20.31
C ASP A 106 -11.08 7.09 -19.62
N SER A 107 -11.91 7.85 -18.90
CA SER A 107 -11.45 8.98 -18.09
C SER A 107 -10.65 8.51 -16.87
N ILE A 108 -11.01 7.36 -16.28
CA ILE A 108 -10.23 6.73 -15.21
C ILE A 108 -8.84 6.35 -15.73
N LEU A 109 -8.77 5.72 -16.91
CA LEU A 109 -7.49 5.34 -17.53
C LEU A 109 -6.63 6.56 -17.91
N LYS A 110 -7.25 7.60 -18.48
CA LYS A 110 -6.56 8.84 -18.88
C LYS A 110 -5.93 9.53 -17.67
N ASN A 111 -6.67 9.64 -16.57
CA ASN A 111 -6.25 10.35 -15.36
C ASN A 111 -5.73 9.41 -14.26
N ARG A 112 -5.36 8.17 -14.61
CA ARG A 112 -5.02 7.09 -13.66
C ARG A 112 -3.98 7.48 -12.60
N LYS A 113 -2.99 8.31 -12.96
CA LYS A 113 -1.97 8.81 -12.03
C LYS A 113 -2.59 9.73 -10.98
N GLU A 114 -3.41 10.70 -11.38
CA GLU A 114 -4.09 11.60 -10.45
C GLU A 114 -5.07 10.84 -9.53
N ILE A 115 -5.74 9.81 -10.04
CA ILE A 115 -6.75 9.05 -9.31
C ILE A 115 -6.13 8.04 -8.32
N PHE A 116 -5.03 7.41 -8.72
CA PHE A 116 -4.44 6.29 -7.99
C PHE A 116 -3.05 6.55 -7.43
N ASP A 117 -2.32 7.59 -7.82
CA ASP A 117 -1.03 7.90 -7.21
C ASP A 117 -1.25 8.68 -5.91
N TYR A 118 -1.21 7.95 -4.79
CA TYR A 118 -1.38 8.50 -3.45
C TYR A 118 -0.26 9.48 -3.05
N ARG A 119 0.89 9.45 -3.73
CA ARG A 119 2.03 10.32 -3.42
C ARG A 119 1.81 11.76 -3.87
N ILE A 120 0.85 12.00 -4.77
CA ILE A 120 0.47 13.34 -5.23
C ILE A 120 -0.19 14.14 -4.09
N LEU A 121 -0.71 13.47 -3.05
CA LEU A 121 -1.34 14.10 -1.89
C LEU A 121 -0.36 14.49 -0.78
N ALA A 122 0.95 14.24 -0.95
CA ALA A 122 1.96 14.35 0.10
C ALA A 122 2.99 15.48 -0.12
N ASP A 123 2.65 16.51 -0.92
CA ASP A 123 3.43 17.76 -1.07
C ASP A 123 2.88 18.87 -0.15
#